data_AF-A7N5W6-F1
#
_entry.id   AF-A7N5W6-F1
#
_cell.length_a   1.000
_cell.length_b   1.000
_cell.length_c   1.000
_cell.angle_alpha   90.00
_cell.angle_beta   90.00
_cell.angle_gamma   90.00
#
_symmetry.space_group_name_H-M   'P 1'
#
loop_
_entity.id
_entity.type
_entity.pdbx_description
1 polymer ?
#
loop_
_entity_poly.entity_id
_entity_poly.type
_entity_poly.pdbx_seq_one_letter_code
_entity_poly.pdbx_strand_id
1 'polypeptide(L)'
;MPILAKCHQQKGLRKQLKKIGAFYLTLMVLYIYITPTQPRKPIMTHWHDRQPIFRQLADQITQQILQGIWQEGEALPSVRSVSADMKINHLTVMKGYQLLVDEGLVEKKRGQGMFVAQGAKKQLLADEKARFLEQQIPQIADTLQRLDMSLDEFIQQIKTHIEGDQ
;
A
#
# COMPACT_ATOMS: atom_id res chain seq x y z
N MET A 1 -24.72 66.17 23.41
CA MET A 1 -25.51 65.13 22.72
C MET A 1 -24.72 64.52 21.57
N PRO A 2 -24.13 63.31 21.72
CA PRO A 2 -23.91 62.45 20.55
C PRO A 2 -23.99 60.95 20.94
N ILE A 3 -25.19 60.40 21.11
CA ILE A 3 -25.36 58.96 21.44
C ILE A 3 -26.08 58.20 20.31
N LEU A 4 -26.72 58.88 19.35
CA LEU A 4 -27.55 58.23 18.33
C LEU A 4 -26.81 57.83 17.03
N ALA A 5 -25.55 58.24 16.83
CA ALA A 5 -24.84 57.95 15.57
C ALA A 5 -24.19 56.54 15.49
N LYS A 6 -23.98 55.84 16.62
CA LYS A 6 -23.28 54.54 16.62
C LYS A 6 -24.16 53.33 16.31
N CYS A 7 -25.49 53.46 16.31
CA CYS A 7 -26.40 52.32 16.13
C CYS A 7 -26.58 51.90 14.65
N HIS A 8 -26.40 52.83 13.71
CA HIS A 8 -26.54 52.52 12.28
C HIS A 8 -25.32 51.80 11.69
N GLN A 9 -24.12 52.01 12.26
CA GLN A 9 -22.86 51.44 11.77
C GLN A 9 -22.64 49.97 12.22
N GLN A 10 -23.17 49.56 13.38
CA GLN A 10 -23.05 48.18 13.86
C GLN A 10 -23.95 47.17 13.12
N LYS A 11 -25.10 47.62 12.57
CA LYS A 11 -26.01 46.75 11.82
C LYS A 11 -25.42 46.29 10.48
N GLY A 12 -24.64 47.15 9.80
CA GLY A 12 -23.92 46.82 8.57
C GLY A 12 -22.82 45.78 8.80
N LEU A 13 -22.07 45.90 9.91
CA LEU A 13 -20.98 45.01 10.26
C LEU A 13 -21.46 43.58 10.61
N ARG A 14 -22.59 43.45 11.32
CA ARG A 14 -23.23 42.14 11.58
C ARG A 14 -23.75 41.47 10.29
N LYS A 15 -24.23 42.26 9.33
CA LYS A 15 -24.68 41.76 8.01
C LYS A 15 -23.48 41.31 7.16
N GLN A 16 -22.36 42.03 7.24
CA GLN A 16 -21.09 41.61 6.63
C GLN A 16 -20.50 40.36 7.30
N LEU A 17 -20.44 40.29 8.63
CA LEU A 17 -19.96 39.12 9.37
C LEU A 17 -20.79 37.86 9.06
N LYS A 18 -22.11 37.97 8.90
CA LYS A 18 -22.97 36.85 8.45
C LYS A 18 -22.69 36.44 6.99
N LYS A 19 -22.40 37.39 6.10
CA LYS A 19 -22.01 37.10 4.70
C LYS A 19 -20.64 36.45 4.61
N ILE A 20 -19.67 36.93 5.40
CA ILE A 20 -18.33 36.34 5.51
C ILE A 20 -18.43 34.94 6.12
N GLY A 21 -19.23 34.74 7.18
CA GLY A 21 -19.49 33.42 7.75
C GLY A 21 -20.17 32.45 6.78
N ALA A 22 -21.13 32.92 5.99
CA ALA A 22 -21.76 32.11 4.94
C ALA A 22 -20.77 31.77 3.80
N PHE A 23 -19.85 32.68 3.47
CA PHE A 23 -18.79 32.47 2.47
C PHE A 23 -17.70 31.49 2.98
N TYR A 24 -17.29 31.59 4.24
CA TYR A 24 -16.38 30.64 4.88
C TYR A 24 -17.03 29.26 5.07
N LEU A 25 -18.33 29.21 5.38
CA LEU A 25 -19.06 27.94 5.47
C LEU A 25 -19.21 27.29 4.08
N THR A 26 -19.48 28.08 3.03
CA THR A 26 -19.51 27.55 1.65
C THR A 26 -18.12 27.16 1.16
N LEU A 27 -17.05 27.92 1.44
CA LEU A 27 -15.66 27.53 1.16
C LEU A 27 -15.24 26.28 1.94
N MET A 28 -15.67 26.14 3.20
CA MET A 28 -15.38 24.96 4.04
C MET A 28 -16.12 23.72 3.51
N VAL A 29 -17.39 23.86 3.12
CA VAL A 29 -18.16 22.80 2.48
C VAL A 29 -17.53 22.44 1.12
N LEU A 30 -17.13 23.43 0.32
CA LEU A 30 -16.43 23.21 -0.95
C LEU A 30 -15.07 22.50 -0.74
N TYR A 31 -14.33 22.84 0.33
CA TYR A 31 -13.06 22.19 0.68
C TYR A 31 -13.25 20.70 1.04
N ILE A 32 -14.38 20.35 1.68
CA ILE A 32 -14.75 18.95 1.96
C ILE A 32 -15.05 18.17 0.68
N TYR A 33 -15.63 18.81 -0.35
CA TYR A 33 -15.92 18.15 -1.64
C TYR A 33 -14.71 18.08 -2.60
N ILE A 34 -13.64 18.85 -2.33
CA ILE A 34 -12.46 18.94 -3.22
C ILE A 34 -11.31 18.04 -2.74
N THR A 35 -11.29 17.54 -1.50
CA THR A 35 -10.34 16.49 -1.12
C THR A 35 -10.80 15.16 -1.73
N PRO A 36 -10.09 14.59 -2.72
CA PRO A 36 -10.36 13.20 -3.09
C PRO A 36 -10.07 12.36 -1.86
N THR A 37 -11.10 11.74 -1.30
CA THR A 37 -10.91 10.57 -0.46
C THR A 37 -10.18 9.56 -1.34
N GLN A 38 -8.86 9.47 -1.20
CA GLN A 38 -8.06 8.48 -1.91
C GLN A 38 -8.75 7.13 -1.69
N PRO A 39 -9.25 6.46 -2.74
CA PRO A 39 -9.89 5.17 -2.57
C PRO A 39 -8.90 4.28 -1.85
N ARG A 40 -9.29 3.75 -0.68
CA ARG A 40 -8.39 2.92 0.13
C ARG A 40 -7.89 1.77 -0.74
N LYS A 41 -6.57 1.60 -0.81
CA LYS A 41 -5.96 0.49 -1.52
C LYS A 41 -6.49 -0.82 -0.93
N PRO A 42 -7.14 -1.67 -1.74
CA PRO A 42 -7.82 -2.86 -1.22
C PRO A 42 -6.78 -3.86 -0.70
N ILE A 43 -6.93 -4.32 0.53
CA ILE A 43 -6.22 -5.50 1.03
C ILE A 43 -7.13 -6.71 0.77
N MET A 44 -6.66 -7.69 0.00
CA MET A 44 -7.46 -8.86 -0.36
C MET A 44 -7.75 -9.73 0.86
N THR A 45 -8.97 -10.29 0.97
CA THR A 45 -9.45 -10.92 2.22
C THR A 45 -9.58 -12.44 2.17
N HIS A 46 -8.96 -13.11 1.20
CA HIS A 46 -9.06 -14.56 1.09
C HIS A 46 -7.98 -15.26 1.93
N TRP A 47 -8.39 -15.94 3.00
CA TRP A 47 -7.51 -16.67 3.91
C TRP A 47 -7.58 -18.18 3.66
N HIS A 48 -6.45 -18.86 3.74
CA HIS A 48 -6.36 -20.32 3.61
C HIS A 48 -5.76 -20.96 4.87
N ASP A 49 -6.18 -22.17 5.22
CA ASP A 49 -5.71 -22.84 6.45
C ASP A 49 -4.28 -23.40 6.38
N ARG A 50 -3.67 -23.41 5.18
CA ARG A 50 -2.33 -23.99 4.96
C ARG A 50 -1.19 -23.16 5.56
N GLN A 51 -1.46 -21.92 5.96
CA GLN A 51 -0.43 -20.99 6.44
C GLN A 51 -0.99 -20.07 7.52
N PRO A 52 -0.18 -19.64 8.51
CA PRO A 52 -0.64 -18.68 9.50
C PRO A 52 -1.10 -17.34 8.88
N ILE A 53 -2.20 -16.78 9.40
CA ILE A 53 -2.84 -15.55 8.89
C ILE A 53 -1.87 -14.35 8.84
N PHE A 54 -1.01 -14.19 9.86
CA PHE A 54 -0.05 -13.07 9.88
C PHE A 54 0.92 -13.12 8.70
N ARG A 55 1.26 -14.31 8.22
CA ARG A 55 2.18 -14.51 7.10
C ARG A 55 1.46 -14.27 5.78
N GLN A 56 0.23 -14.76 5.65
CA GLN A 56 -0.61 -14.45 4.49
C GLN A 56 -0.83 -12.94 4.34
N LEU A 57 -1.01 -12.21 5.44
CA LEU A 57 -1.12 -10.75 5.42
C LEU A 57 0.16 -10.09 4.91
N ALA A 58 1.32 -10.52 5.41
CA ALA A 58 2.60 -10.01 4.94
C ALA A 58 2.80 -10.31 3.45
N ASP A 59 2.54 -11.55 3.01
CA ASP A 59 2.65 -11.96 1.61
C ASP A 59 1.76 -11.11 0.70
N GLN A 60 0.51 -10.84 1.10
CA GLN A 60 -0.39 -9.98 0.34
C GLN A 60 0.16 -8.56 0.21
N ILE A 61 0.67 -7.96 1.29
CA ILE A 61 1.24 -6.61 1.24
C ILE A 61 2.50 -6.59 0.38
N THR A 62 3.35 -7.60 0.49
CA THR A 62 4.54 -7.78 -0.34
C THR A 62 4.19 -7.85 -1.82
N GLN A 63 3.16 -8.62 -2.19
CA GLN A 63 2.67 -8.68 -3.58
C GLN A 63 2.13 -7.33 -4.05
N GLN A 64 1.42 -6.59 -3.18
CA GLN A 64 0.93 -5.25 -3.50
C GLN A 64 2.06 -4.23 -3.67
N ILE A 65 3.15 -4.32 -2.91
CA ILE A 65 4.36 -3.51 -3.10
C ILE A 65 5.00 -3.86 -4.46
N LEU A 66 5.11 -5.15 -4.79
CA LEU A 66 5.67 -5.62 -6.06
C LEU A 66 4.87 -5.10 -7.27
N GLN A 67 3.54 -5.19 -7.18
CA GLN A 67 2.57 -4.68 -8.16
C GLN A 67 2.57 -3.13 -8.24
N GLY A 68 3.23 -2.44 -7.31
CA GLY A 68 3.24 -0.97 -7.23
C GLY A 68 1.92 -0.38 -6.72
N ILE A 69 1.04 -1.20 -6.14
CA ILE A 69 -0.13 -0.72 -5.42
C ILE A 69 0.34 0.11 -4.24
N TRP A 70 1.27 -0.39 -3.42
CA TRP A 70 1.94 0.42 -2.40
C TRP A 70 3.26 0.96 -2.93
N GLN A 71 3.42 2.29 -2.87
CA GLN A 71 4.61 2.94 -3.37
C GLN A 71 5.65 3.13 -2.27
N GLU A 72 6.92 3.19 -2.67
CA GLU A 72 8.03 3.44 -1.75
C GLU A 72 7.87 4.79 -1.05
N GLY A 73 8.02 4.80 0.28
CA GLY A 73 7.78 5.98 1.11
C GLY A 73 6.32 6.29 1.41
N GLU A 74 5.37 5.49 0.92
CA GLU A 74 3.95 5.62 1.26
C GLU A 74 3.62 5.04 2.63
N ALA A 75 2.70 5.69 3.35
CA ALA A 75 2.20 5.22 4.63
C ALA A 75 1.27 4.01 4.47
N LEU A 76 1.58 2.92 5.18
CA LEU A 76 0.68 1.79 5.32
C LEU A 76 -0.46 2.11 6.31
N PRO A 77 -1.62 1.45 6.16
CA PRO A 77 -2.73 1.61 7.09
C PRO A 77 -2.31 1.21 8.51
N SER A 78 -2.96 1.80 9.51
CA SER A 78 -2.68 1.47 10.90
C SER A 78 -3.07 0.01 11.21
N VAL A 79 -2.39 -0.61 12.18
CA VAL A 79 -2.77 -1.93 12.70
C VAL A 79 -4.25 -1.99 13.07
N ARG A 80 -4.77 -0.94 13.72
CA ARG A 80 -6.17 -0.87 14.15
C ARG A 80 -7.14 -0.84 12.97
N SER A 81 -6.84 -0.05 11.94
CA SER A 81 -7.68 -0.01 10.73
C SER A 81 -7.69 -1.35 10.00
N VAL A 82 -6.52 -1.98 9.82
CA VAL A 82 -6.46 -3.30 9.16
C VAL A 82 -7.18 -4.38 9.97
N SER A 83 -7.04 -4.36 11.29
CA SER A 83 -7.74 -5.29 12.18
C SER A 83 -9.27 -5.18 12.05
N ALA A 84 -9.78 -3.94 11.96
CA ALA A 84 -11.20 -3.68 11.81
C ALA A 84 -11.71 -4.05 10.40
N ASP A 85 -11.00 -3.61 9.36
CA ASP A 85 -11.40 -3.80 7.97
C ASP A 85 -11.39 -5.29 7.59
N MET A 86 -10.40 -6.05 8.05
CA MET A 86 -10.23 -7.47 7.71
C MET A 86 -10.78 -8.43 8.77
N LYS A 87 -11.29 -7.92 9.89
CA LYS A 87 -11.75 -8.70 11.06
C LYS A 87 -10.69 -9.68 11.60
N ILE A 88 -9.42 -9.26 11.60
CA ILE A 88 -8.29 -10.04 12.11
C ILE A 88 -7.92 -9.55 13.52
N ASN A 89 -7.44 -10.45 14.38
CA ASN A 89 -6.87 -10.07 15.66
C ASN A 89 -5.68 -9.10 15.48
N HIS A 90 -5.70 -7.97 16.19
CA HIS A 90 -4.64 -6.95 16.15
C HIS A 90 -3.23 -7.50 16.40
N LEU A 91 -3.07 -8.51 17.26
CA LEU A 91 -1.77 -9.15 17.48
C LEU A 91 -1.23 -9.83 16.23
N THR A 92 -2.12 -10.44 15.44
CA THR A 92 -1.79 -11.08 14.16
C THR A 92 -1.37 -10.03 13.13
N VAL A 93 -2.06 -8.89 13.06
CA VAL A 93 -1.69 -7.77 12.18
C VAL A 93 -0.34 -7.18 12.59
N MET A 94 -0.11 -6.96 13.89
CA MET A 94 1.19 -6.52 14.39
C MET A 94 2.30 -7.48 14.01
N LYS A 95 2.07 -8.79 14.14
CA LYS A 95 3.05 -9.82 13.77
C LYS A 95 3.35 -9.82 12.27
N GLY A 96 2.33 -9.62 11.42
CA GLY A 96 2.52 -9.49 9.97
C GLY A 96 3.33 -8.25 9.60
N TYR A 97 3.05 -7.11 10.24
CA TYR A 97 3.83 -5.89 10.03
C TYR A 97 5.25 -6.01 10.55
N GLN A 98 5.45 -6.70 11.67
CA GLN A 98 6.78 -6.97 12.19
C GLN A 98 7.59 -7.80 11.19
N LEU A 99 6.98 -8.81 10.56
CA LEU A 99 7.65 -9.59 9.52
C LEU A 99 8.11 -8.71 8.35
N LEU A 100 7.26 -7.79 7.88
CA LEU A 100 7.62 -6.85 6.81
C LEU A 100 8.76 -5.89 7.22
N VAL A 101 8.86 -5.55 8.50
CA VAL A 101 9.96 -4.74 9.05
C VAL A 101 11.24 -5.56 9.11
N ASP A 102 11.15 -6.81 9.58
CA ASP A 102 12.29 -7.72 9.70
C ASP A 102 12.86 -8.04 8.30
N GLU A 103 12.01 -8.10 7.27
CA GLU A 103 12.39 -8.26 5.87
C GLU A 103 12.90 -6.95 5.21
N GLY A 104 12.84 -5.82 5.92
CA GLY A 104 13.30 -4.52 5.41
C GLY A 104 12.37 -3.86 4.38
N LEU A 105 11.18 -4.42 4.16
CA LEU A 105 10.19 -3.91 3.19
C LEU A 105 9.41 -2.72 3.73
N VAL A 106 9.30 -2.62 5.05
CA VAL A 106 8.56 -1.58 5.75
C VAL A 106 9.44 -1.00 6.85
N GLU A 107 9.41 0.32 7.00
CA GLU A 107 10.09 1.05 8.04
C GLU A 107 9.12 1.75 8.98
N LYS A 108 9.49 1.84 10.26
CA LYS A 108 8.73 2.58 11.27
C LYS A 108 9.26 4.00 11.38
N LYS A 109 8.44 5.01 11.07
CA LYS A 109 8.77 6.42 11.29
C LYS A 109 8.19 6.89 12.63
N ARG A 110 9.06 7.44 13.49
CA ARG A 110 8.70 7.84 14.86
C ARG A 110 7.55 8.85 14.83
N GLY A 111 6.44 8.50 15.48
CA GLY A 111 5.23 9.35 15.55
C GLY A 111 4.38 9.41 14.27
N GLN A 112 4.80 8.78 13.18
CA GLN A 112 4.14 8.90 11.87
C GLN A 112 3.53 7.59 11.36
N GLY A 113 3.93 6.44 11.92
CA GLY A 113 3.38 5.14 11.55
C GLY A 113 4.38 4.27 10.78
N MET A 114 3.85 3.40 9.92
CA MET A 114 4.61 2.44 9.12
C MET A 114 4.61 2.88 7.67
N PHE A 115 5.75 2.79 7.00
CA PHE A 115 5.94 3.25 5.63
C PHE A 115 6.65 2.19 4.81
N VAL A 116 6.33 2.06 3.52
CA VAL A 116 7.11 1.19 2.63
C VAL A 116 8.53 1.73 2.53
N ALA A 117 9.53 0.87 2.72
CA ALA A 117 10.92 1.25 2.66
C ALA A 117 11.32 1.69 1.23
N GLN A 118 12.28 2.61 1.16
CA GLN A 118 12.88 3.00 -0.12
C GLN A 118 13.66 1.82 -0.70
N GLY A 119 13.46 1.53 -1.99
CA GLY A 119 14.06 0.38 -2.66
C GLY A 119 13.40 -0.97 -2.35
N ALA A 120 12.29 -1.02 -1.62
CA ALA A 120 11.61 -2.28 -1.26
C ALA A 120 11.27 -3.13 -2.48
N LYS A 121 10.79 -2.52 -3.57
CA LYS A 121 10.46 -3.26 -4.80
C LYS A 121 11.71 -3.86 -5.44
N LYS A 122 12.80 -3.09 -5.48
CA LYS A 122 14.09 -3.56 -6.04
C LYS A 122 14.64 -4.72 -5.23
N GLN A 123 14.55 -4.64 -3.90
CA GLN A 123 14.97 -5.71 -3.00
C GLN A 123 14.14 -6.98 -3.25
N LEU A 124 12.82 -6.87 -3.30
CA LEU A 124 11.93 -8.02 -3.57
C LEU A 124 12.26 -8.76 -4.86
N LEU A 125 12.48 -8.01 -5.94
CA LEU A 125 12.87 -8.58 -7.24
C LEU A 125 14.24 -9.26 -7.18
N ALA A 126 15.19 -8.69 -6.44
CA ALA A 126 16.51 -9.29 -6.26
C ALA A 126 16.42 -10.59 -5.46
N ASP A 127 15.64 -10.61 -4.38
CA ASP A 127 15.43 -11.79 -3.53
C ASP A 127 14.69 -12.90 -4.29
N GLU A 128 13.68 -12.55 -5.10
CA GLU A 128 12.96 -13.49 -5.94
C GLU A 128 13.88 -14.11 -7.00
N LYS A 129 14.69 -13.27 -7.66
CA LYS A 129 15.70 -13.74 -8.61
C LYS A 129 16.72 -14.67 -7.94
N ALA A 130 17.22 -14.32 -6.76
CA ALA A 130 18.17 -15.15 -6.02
C ALA A 130 17.57 -16.52 -5.69
N ARG A 131 16.35 -16.55 -5.13
CA ARG A 131 15.63 -17.80 -4.84
C ARG A 131 15.42 -18.65 -6.09
N PHE A 132 15.05 -18.04 -7.22
CA PHE A 132 14.89 -18.75 -8.48
C PHE A 132 16.21 -19.41 -8.92
N LEU A 133 17.32 -18.66 -8.88
CA LEU A 133 18.62 -19.17 -9.26
C LEU A 133 19.12 -20.28 -8.32
N GLU A 134 18.88 -20.17 -7.02
CA GLU A 134 19.34 -21.13 -6.03
C GLU A 134 18.50 -22.40 -5.97
N GLN A 135 17.18 -22.29 -6.19
CA GLN A 135 16.25 -23.40 -5.97
C GLN A 135 15.72 -24.01 -7.26
N GLN A 136 15.39 -23.19 -8.27
CA GLN A 136 14.72 -23.66 -9.48
C GLN A 136 15.71 -24.12 -10.54
N ILE A 137 16.82 -23.38 -10.74
CA ILE A 137 17.82 -23.74 -11.76
C ILE A 137 18.41 -25.15 -11.55
N PRO A 138 18.78 -25.58 -10.32
CA PRO A 138 19.25 -26.95 -10.11
C PRO A 138 18.19 -28.00 -10.46
N GLN A 139 16.93 -27.77 -10.08
CA GLN A 139 15.82 -28.69 -10.39
C GLN A 139 15.58 -28.80 -11.90
N ILE A 140 15.70 -27.69 -12.62
CA ILE A 140 15.63 -27.67 -14.08
C ILE A 140 16.80 -28.46 -14.66
N ALA A 141 18.04 -28.22 -14.20
CA ALA A 141 19.22 -28.92 -14.68
C ALA A 141 19.11 -30.45 -14.48
N ASP A 142 18.68 -30.89 -13.29
CA ASP A 142 18.45 -32.31 -12.99
C ASP A 142 17.37 -32.91 -13.89
N THR A 143 16.35 -32.13 -14.23
CA THR A 143 15.27 -32.55 -15.13
C THR A 143 15.77 -32.68 -16.56
N LEU A 144 16.57 -31.73 -17.05
CA LEU A 144 17.16 -31.80 -18.38
C LEU A 144 18.06 -33.03 -18.55
N GLN A 145 18.92 -33.30 -17.56
CA GLN A 145 19.78 -34.49 -17.55
C GLN A 145 18.99 -35.79 -17.61
N ARG A 146 17.93 -35.90 -16.80
CA ARG A 146 17.09 -37.10 -16.73
C ARG A 146 16.28 -37.34 -18.00
N LEU A 147 15.95 -36.29 -18.73
CA LEU A 147 15.22 -36.36 -19.99
C LEU A 147 16.14 -36.46 -21.22
N ASP A 148 17.46 -36.46 -21.03
CA ASP A 148 18.46 -36.38 -22.10
C ASP A 148 18.22 -35.19 -23.04
N MET A 149 17.70 -34.08 -22.49
CA MET A 149 17.39 -32.86 -23.24
C MET A 149 18.61 -31.93 -23.25
N SER A 150 19.00 -31.49 -24.44
CA SER A 150 20.12 -30.56 -24.59
C SER A 150 19.77 -29.16 -24.09
N LEU A 151 20.79 -28.40 -23.65
CA LEU A 151 20.61 -27.02 -23.22
C LEU A 151 20.10 -26.12 -24.37
N ASP A 152 20.57 -26.37 -25.59
CA ASP A 152 20.14 -25.61 -26.78
C ASP A 152 18.66 -25.84 -27.10
N GLU A 153 18.21 -27.09 -27.02
CA GLU A 153 16.79 -27.45 -27.17
C GLU A 153 15.94 -26.77 -26.10
N PHE A 154 16.38 -26.79 -24.84
CA PHE A 154 15.68 -26.13 -23.75
C PHE A 154 15.59 -24.61 -23.94
N ILE A 155 16.69 -23.94 -24.30
CA ILE A 155 16.73 -22.51 -24.58
C ILE A 155 15.77 -22.18 -25.73
N GLN A 156 15.74 -23.01 -26.77
CA GLN A 156 14.84 -22.82 -27.90
C GLN A 156 13.36 -22.92 -27.48
N GLN A 157 13.01 -23.89 -26.64
CA GLN A 157 11.64 -24.03 -26.11
C GLN A 157 11.24 -22.83 -25.23
N ILE A 158 12.15 -22.34 -24.39
CA ILE A 158 11.90 -21.14 -23.57
C ILE A 158 11.66 -19.92 -24.44
N LYS A 159 12.50 -19.68 -25.46
CA LYS A 159 12.34 -18.53 -26.35
C LYS A 159 10.98 -18.52 -27.03
N THR A 160 10.54 -19.67 -27.56
CA THR A 160 9.23 -19.81 -28.18
C THR A 160 8.08 -19.45 -27.23
N HIS A 161 8.19 -19.79 -25.93
CA HIS A 161 7.15 -19.46 -24.95
C HIS A 161 7.21 -18.01 -24.47
N ILE A 162 8.41 -17.42 -24.30
CA ILE A 162 8.55 -16.01 -23.91
C ILE A 162 8.08 -15.07 -25.03
N GLU A 163 8.36 -15.42 -26.29
CA GLU A 163 7.94 -14.63 -27.46
C GLU A 163 6.50 -14.94 -27.90
N GLY A 164 5.93 -16.04 -27.40
CA GLY A 164 4.61 -16.55 -27.78
C GLY A 164 3.43 -16.09 -26.91
N ASP A 165 3.65 -15.40 -25.79
CA ASP A 165 2.56 -14.95 -24.91
C ASP A 165 2.02 -13.58 -25.33
N GLN A 166 0.86 -13.63 -26.00
CA GLN A 166 -0.14 -12.56 -26.13
C GLN A 166 -0.87 -12.32 -24.81
#